data_AF-A0A957M2A6-F1
#
_entry.id   AF-A0A957M2A6-F1
#
_cell.length_a   1.000
_cell.length_b   1.000
_cell.length_c   1.000
_cell.angle_alpha   90.00
_cell.angle_beta   90.00
_cell.angle_gamma   90.00
#
_symmetry.space_group_name_H-M   'P 1'
#
loop_
_entity.id
_entity.type
_entity.pdbx_description
1 polymer ?
#
loop_
_entity_poly.entity_id
_entity_poly.type
_entity_poly.pdbx_seq_one_letter_code
_entity_poly.pdbx_strand_id
1 'polypeptide(L)'
;RPLPPPRPANSHTPSSPHPVILSSSDPPTTRPPLVKLFEQQAVGLIVRCPSGIHYINQAGGPICFWLSAEGAFIPLEGAGDDTLRRNLFEHFHRSREKTFMRDLRPQDADFIDAALAEHGLGFITVYRAGMGKTWDLFAWQTWDWDDLCASPWEAWVPVRVAAPPYDKLAGVLSGIDVADAILVWENSN
;
A
#
# COMPACT_ATOMS: atom_id res chain seq x y z
N ARG A 1 -60.60 20.28 -1.20
CA ARG A 1 -59.41 19.78 -1.96
C ARG A 1 -59.88 18.60 -2.79
N PRO A 2 -59.87 18.66 -4.13
CA PRO A 2 -60.36 17.56 -4.97
C PRO A 2 -59.39 16.37 -4.94
N LEU A 3 -59.93 15.16 -5.01
CA LEU A 3 -59.19 13.89 -5.05
C LEU A 3 -58.46 13.71 -6.39
N PRO A 4 -57.25 13.12 -6.41
CA PRO A 4 -56.51 12.88 -7.64
C PRO A 4 -57.18 11.75 -8.47
N PRO A 5 -57.07 11.83 -9.81
CA PRO A 5 -57.67 10.84 -10.70
C PRO A 5 -56.97 9.48 -10.63
N PRO A 6 -57.69 8.38 -10.92
CA PRO A 6 -57.15 7.03 -10.88
C PRO A 6 -56.12 6.78 -11.99
N ARG A 7 -55.06 6.03 -11.67
CA ARG A 7 -54.00 5.64 -12.62
C ARG A 7 -54.52 4.62 -13.65
N PRO A 8 -54.11 4.72 -14.92
CA PRO A 8 -54.43 3.73 -15.94
C PRO A 8 -53.69 2.40 -15.67
N ALA A 9 -54.40 1.30 -15.95
CA ALA A 9 -53.87 -0.05 -15.81
C ALA A 9 -52.89 -0.37 -16.95
N ASN A 10 -51.69 -0.84 -16.60
CA ASN A 10 -50.69 -1.29 -17.56
C ASN A 10 -51.05 -2.68 -18.09
N SER A 11 -51.32 -2.76 -19.39
CA SER A 11 -51.46 -4.01 -20.14
C SER A 11 -50.09 -4.62 -20.38
N HIS A 12 -49.80 -5.75 -19.72
CA HIS A 12 -48.62 -6.56 -19.98
C HIS A 12 -48.82 -7.38 -21.27
N THR A 13 -48.10 -7.03 -22.33
CA THR A 13 -47.87 -7.91 -23.49
C THR A 13 -46.76 -8.92 -23.17
N PRO A 14 -46.95 -10.23 -23.43
CA PRO A 14 -45.91 -11.23 -23.23
C PRO A 14 -44.81 -11.09 -24.28
N SER A 15 -43.59 -10.84 -23.82
CA SER A 15 -42.39 -10.71 -24.64
C SER A 15 -41.95 -12.09 -25.16
N SER A 16 -41.73 -12.20 -26.47
CA SER A 16 -41.22 -13.43 -27.09
C SER A 16 -39.79 -13.76 -26.62
N PRO A 17 -39.45 -15.05 -26.44
CA PRO A 17 -38.12 -15.45 -26.01
C PRO A 17 -37.11 -15.22 -27.14
N HIS A 18 -36.22 -14.25 -26.94
CA HIS A 18 -35.02 -14.13 -27.76
C HIS A 18 -34.04 -15.27 -27.41
N PRO A 19 -33.41 -15.92 -28.41
CA PRO A 19 -32.36 -16.90 -28.15
C PRO A 19 -31.19 -16.19 -27.46
N VAL A 20 -30.91 -16.63 -26.23
CA VAL A 20 -29.73 -16.24 -25.47
C VAL A 20 -28.53 -16.89 -26.16
N ILE A 21 -27.85 -16.14 -27.01
CA ILE A 21 -26.53 -16.50 -27.51
C ILE A 21 -25.57 -16.33 -26.34
N LEU A 22 -25.22 -17.44 -25.69
CA LEU A 22 -24.15 -17.51 -24.68
C LEU A 22 -22.83 -17.22 -25.38
N SER A 23 -22.49 -15.94 -25.46
CA SER A 23 -21.26 -15.43 -26.05
C SER A 23 -20.08 -15.70 -25.11
N SER A 24 -19.04 -16.29 -25.71
CA SER A 24 -17.62 -16.25 -25.34
C SER A 24 -17.26 -16.53 -23.88
N SER A 25 -16.74 -17.75 -23.68
CA SER A 25 -15.84 -18.11 -22.60
C SER A 25 -14.59 -17.22 -22.63
N ASP A 26 -14.63 -16.09 -21.93
CA ASP A 26 -13.40 -15.40 -21.56
C ASP A 26 -12.54 -16.37 -20.73
N PRO A 27 -11.25 -16.51 -21.05
CA PRO A 27 -10.36 -17.30 -20.21
C PRO A 27 -10.45 -16.75 -18.78
N PRO A 28 -10.49 -17.61 -17.74
CA PRO A 28 -10.56 -17.14 -16.37
C PRO A 28 -9.40 -16.17 -16.16
N THR A 29 -9.71 -14.89 -15.97
CA THR A 29 -8.74 -13.87 -15.61
C THR A 29 -8.19 -14.28 -14.25
N THR A 30 -7.08 -15.01 -14.26
CA THR A 30 -6.37 -15.40 -13.05
C THR A 30 -5.90 -14.12 -12.38
N ARG A 31 -6.54 -13.77 -11.27
CA ARG A 31 -6.10 -12.66 -10.44
C ARG A 31 -4.64 -12.94 -10.03
N PRO A 32 -3.75 -11.95 -10.11
CA PRO A 32 -2.37 -12.14 -9.70
C PRO A 32 -2.32 -12.60 -8.23
N PRO A 33 -1.32 -13.41 -7.85
CA PRO A 33 -1.13 -13.84 -6.48
C PRO A 33 -1.05 -12.63 -5.54
N LEU A 34 -1.82 -12.68 -4.45
CA LEU A 34 -1.95 -11.62 -3.46
C LEU A 34 -1.34 -12.07 -2.13
N VAL A 35 -0.29 -11.39 -1.69
CA VAL A 35 0.42 -11.68 -0.43
C VAL A 35 0.01 -10.67 0.64
N LYS A 36 -0.39 -11.18 1.81
CA LYS A 36 -0.81 -10.37 2.96
C LYS A 36 0.36 -10.11 3.89
N LEU A 37 0.79 -8.86 4.02
CA LEU A 37 1.94 -8.47 4.84
C LEU A 37 1.56 -8.11 6.28
N PHE A 38 0.31 -7.74 6.55
CA PHE A 38 -0.18 -7.42 7.88
C PHE A 38 -0.22 -8.63 8.85
N GLU A 39 0.07 -9.83 8.35
CA GLU A 39 0.25 -11.04 9.16
C GLU A 39 1.75 -11.31 9.46
N GLN A 40 2.66 -10.55 8.84
CA GLN A 40 4.10 -10.71 9.02
C GLN A 40 4.62 -9.77 10.11
N GLN A 41 5.34 -10.35 11.09
CA GLN A 41 6.01 -9.61 12.16
C GLN A 41 7.42 -9.19 11.72
N ALA A 42 7.53 -8.46 10.62
CA ALA A 42 8.81 -8.04 10.06
C ALA A 42 8.74 -6.64 9.46
N VAL A 43 9.89 -5.96 9.42
CA VAL A 43 10.08 -4.78 8.56
C VAL A 43 10.62 -5.27 7.22
N GLY A 44 10.07 -4.76 6.13
CA GLY A 44 10.49 -5.14 4.79
C GLY A 44 10.37 -4.02 3.78
N LEU A 45 10.91 -4.27 2.59
CA LEU A 45 10.73 -3.42 1.42
C LEU A 45 9.91 -4.16 0.38
N ILE A 46 8.95 -3.48 -0.23
CA ILE A 46 8.39 -3.89 -1.52
C ILE A 46 9.13 -3.09 -2.58
N VAL A 47 10.09 -3.70 -3.26
CA VAL A 47 10.85 -3.05 -4.33
C VAL A 47 10.07 -3.16 -5.63
N ARG A 48 9.84 -2.01 -6.29
CA ARG A 48 9.03 -1.94 -7.51
C ARG A 48 9.66 -2.77 -8.63
N CYS A 49 8.94 -3.76 -9.13
CA CYS A 49 9.30 -4.51 -10.34
C CYS A 49 8.07 -5.24 -10.91
N PRO A 50 8.05 -5.55 -12.22
CA PRO A 50 6.94 -6.26 -12.86
C PRO A 50 7.00 -7.77 -12.55
N SER A 51 6.83 -8.14 -11.29
CA SER A 51 6.94 -9.53 -10.81
C SER A 51 5.68 -10.35 -11.04
N GLY A 52 4.54 -9.70 -11.28
CA GLY A 52 3.21 -10.31 -11.24
C GLY A 52 2.71 -10.65 -9.83
N ILE A 53 3.46 -10.27 -8.77
CA ILE A 53 3.10 -10.52 -7.37
C ILE A 53 2.69 -9.22 -6.71
N HIS A 54 1.47 -9.19 -6.18
CA HIS A 54 0.98 -8.05 -5.42
C HIS A 54 1.04 -8.33 -3.92
N TYR A 55 1.58 -7.36 -3.19
CA TYR A 55 1.58 -7.34 -1.74
C TYR A 55 0.53 -6.36 -1.25
N ILE A 56 -0.18 -6.72 -0.18
CA ILE A 56 -1.09 -5.83 0.52
C ILE A 56 -0.68 -5.66 1.97
N ASN A 57 -0.74 -4.43 2.46
CA ASN A 57 -0.58 -4.14 3.88
C ASN A 57 -1.78 -3.36 4.41
N GLN A 58 -2.06 -3.53 5.71
CA GLN A 58 -3.06 -2.74 6.41
C GLN A 58 -2.41 -1.43 6.91
N ALA A 59 -2.98 -0.29 6.54
CA ALA A 59 -2.49 1.03 6.89
C ALA A 59 -3.62 1.94 7.43
N GLY A 60 -3.26 3.02 8.13
CA GLY A 60 -4.22 4.06 8.55
C GLY A 60 -5.11 3.71 9.76
N GLY A 61 -4.54 3.00 10.74
CA GLY A 61 -5.18 2.64 12.00
C GLY A 61 -6.64 2.16 11.85
N PRO A 62 -7.64 2.84 12.46
CA PRO A 62 -9.03 2.38 12.52
C PRO A 62 -9.79 2.41 11.19
N ILE A 63 -9.23 3.03 10.15
CA ILE A 63 -9.85 3.08 8.81
C ILE A 63 -9.48 1.83 8.00
N CYS A 64 -8.37 1.15 8.34
CA CYS A 64 -7.92 -0.10 7.74
C CYS A 64 -7.82 -0.04 6.20
N PHE A 65 -6.96 0.83 5.67
CA PHE A 65 -6.64 0.84 4.24
C PHE A 65 -5.86 -0.41 3.86
N TRP A 66 -6.23 -1.02 2.73
CA TRP A 66 -5.57 -2.20 2.17
C TRP A 66 -4.77 -1.79 0.94
N LEU A 67 -3.67 -1.05 1.16
CA LEU A 67 -2.83 -0.56 0.08
C LEU A 67 -2.14 -1.75 -0.58
N SER A 68 -2.01 -1.71 -1.90
CA SER A 68 -1.43 -2.80 -2.69
C SER A 68 -0.31 -2.32 -3.60
N ALA A 69 0.74 -3.12 -3.71
CA ALA A 69 1.91 -2.82 -4.51
C ALA A 69 2.41 -4.06 -5.22
N GLU A 70 2.70 -3.94 -6.52
CA GLU A 70 3.43 -4.97 -7.26
C GLU A 70 4.93 -4.83 -7.01
N GLY A 71 5.62 -5.94 -6.77
CA GLY A 71 7.07 -5.89 -6.63
C GLY A 71 7.70 -7.16 -6.11
N ALA A 72 8.90 -7.02 -5.57
CA ALA A 72 9.60 -8.06 -4.81
C ALA A 72 9.67 -7.64 -3.35
N PHE A 73 9.16 -8.48 -2.46
CA PHE A 73 9.32 -8.25 -1.02
C PHE A 73 10.69 -8.71 -0.55
N ILE A 74 11.39 -7.81 0.14
CA ILE A 74 12.70 -8.06 0.72
C ILE A 74 12.59 -7.83 2.22
N PRO A 75 12.63 -8.89 3.03
CA PRO A 75 12.76 -8.76 4.47
C PRO A 75 14.02 -7.97 4.80
N LEU A 76 13.91 -6.94 5.63
CA LEU A 76 15.07 -6.20 6.13
C LEU A 76 15.63 -6.95 7.35
N GLU A 77 16.19 -8.14 7.08
CA GLU A 77 16.92 -8.93 8.07
C GLU A 77 18.31 -8.31 8.29
N GLY A 78 18.52 -7.72 9.46
CA GLY A 78 19.74 -6.96 9.74
C GLY A 78 19.74 -6.21 11.07
N ALA A 79 18.55 -5.96 11.62
CA ALA A 79 18.36 -5.67 13.04
C ALA A 79 18.32 -7.01 13.78
N GLY A 80 19.43 -7.46 14.36
CA GLY A 80 19.46 -8.72 15.14
C GLY A 80 18.53 -8.70 16.36
N ASP A 81 17.94 -7.54 16.67
CA ASP A 81 16.87 -7.35 17.60
C ASP A 81 15.63 -6.75 16.91
N ASP A 82 14.46 -7.00 17.49
CA ASP A 82 13.17 -6.49 17.06
C ASP A 82 13.03 -4.95 17.22
N THR A 83 14.15 -4.25 17.41
CA THR A 83 14.21 -2.84 17.82
C THR A 83 13.76 -1.91 16.70
N LEU A 84 14.17 -2.12 15.46
CA LEU A 84 13.69 -1.29 14.33
C LEU A 84 12.17 -1.37 14.20
N ARG A 85 11.62 -2.60 14.18
CA ARG A 85 10.17 -2.84 14.09
C ARG A 85 9.45 -2.15 15.24
N ARG A 86 9.91 -2.38 16.47
CA ARG A 86 9.32 -1.78 17.67
C ARG A 86 9.42 -0.25 17.66
N ASN A 87 10.53 0.33 17.23
CA ASN A 87 10.71 1.78 17.18
C ASN A 87 9.74 2.41 16.18
N LEU A 88 9.60 1.83 14.98
CA LEU A 88 8.62 2.27 13.99
C LEU A 88 7.19 2.11 14.53
N PHE A 89 6.86 0.95 15.10
CA PHE A 89 5.56 0.70 15.68
C PHE A 89 5.24 1.71 16.81
N GLU A 90 6.13 1.92 17.76
CA GLU A 90 5.93 2.84 18.89
C GLU A 90 5.74 4.29 18.42
N HIS A 91 6.57 4.75 17.49
CA HIS A 91 6.50 6.11 16.96
C HIS A 91 5.14 6.42 16.31
N PHE A 92 4.68 5.53 15.43
CA PHE A 92 3.44 5.75 14.68
C PHE A 92 2.19 5.32 15.46
N HIS A 93 2.23 4.19 16.15
CA HIS A 93 1.06 3.64 16.80
C HIS A 93 0.72 4.36 18.12
N ARG A 94 1.73 4.63 18.97
CA ARG A 94 1.51 5.26 20.30
C ARG A 94 1.45 6.78 20.28
N SER A 95 1.80 7.43 19.17
CA SER A 95 1.51 8.85 19.00
C SER A 95 0.00 9.09 19.11
N ARG A 96 -0.40 9.97 20.03
CA ARG A 96 -1.81 10.40 20.19
C ARG A 96 -2.30 11.22 19.01
N GLU A 97 -1.40 11.75 18.21
CA GLU A 97 -1.72 12.59 17.08
C GLU A 97 -1.89 11.69 15.85
N LYS A 98 -3.13 11.43 15.43
CA LYS A 98 -3.44 10.57 14.27
C LYS A 98 -3.47 11.34 12.93
N THR A 99 -3.00 12.59 12.92
CA THR A 99 -2.90 13.42 11.70
C THR A 99 -1.92 12.82 10.68
N PHE A 100 -0.91 12.08 11.14
CA PHE A 100 0.05 11.40 10.26
C PHE A 100 -0.62 10.34 9.37
N MET A 101 -1.84 9.89 9.69
CA MET A 101 -2.62 9.01 8.81
C MET A 101 -3.01 9.70 7.49
N ARG A 102 -2.70 10.99 7.29
CA ARG A 102 -3.01 11.74 6.07
C ARG A 102 -1.77 12.28 5.35
N ASP A 103 -0.66 12.40 6.05
CA ASP A 103 0.58 12.98 5.56
C ASP A 103 1.74 12.56 6.47
N LEU A 104 2.91 12.29 5.89
CA LEU A 104 4.13 12.05 6.65
C LEU A 104 4.79 13.39 6.90
N ARG A 105 4.93 13.76 8.18
CA ARG A 105 5.54 15.04 8.52
C ARG A 105 7.06 14.95 8.34
N PRO A 106 7.74 16.08 8.11
CA PRO A 106 9.21 16.13 8.06
C PRO A 106 9.88 15.39 9.21
N GLN A 107 9.38 15.55 10.44
CA GLN A 107 9.94 14.92 11.63
C GLN A 107 9.76 13.39 11.64
N ASP A 108 8.67 12.89 11.06
CA ASP A 108 8.44 11.45 10.95
C ASP A 108 9.39 10.82 9.92
N ALA A 109 9.64 11.52 8.80
CA ALA A 109 10.63 11.09 7.83
C ALA A 109 12.05 11.11 8.41
N ASP A 110 12.42 12.17 9.16
CA ASP A 110 13.70 12.27 9.85
C ASP A 110 13.89 11.13 10.86
N PHE A 111 12.83 10.79 11.59
CA PHE A 111 12.83 9.66 12.52
C PHE A 111 13.07 8.33 11.80
N ILE A 112 12.35 8.06 10.70
CA ILE A 112 12.52 6.82 9.91
C ILE A 112 13.95 6.73 9.37
N ASP A 113 14.47 7.79 8.77
CA ASP A 113 15.83 7.81 8.22
C ASP A 113 16.87 7.52 9.31
N ALA A 114 16.72 8.14 10.49
CA ALA A 114 17.59 7.89 11.64
C ALA A 114 17.49 6.43 12.13
N ALA A 115 16.28 5.90 12.30
CA ALA A 115 16.06 4.54 12.75
C ALA A 115 16.66 3.51 11.77
N LEU A 116 16.51 3.72 10.46
CA LEU A 116 17.14 2.88 9.44
C LEU A 116 18.67 2.98 9.51
N ALA A 117 19.22 4.18 9.61
CA ALA A 117 20.67 4.40 9.69
C ALA A 117 21.30 3.71 10.92
N GLU A 118 20.64 3.77 12.09
CA GLU A 118 21.08 3.10 13.32
C GLU A 118 21.23 1.57 13.15
N HIS A 119 20.45 0.98 12.24
CA HIS A 119 20.49 -0.46 11.95
C HIS A 119 21.35 -0.79 10.72
N GLY A 120 22.19 0.15 10.28
CA GLY A 120 23.06 -0.02 9.10
C GLY A 120 22.33 -0.02 7.76
N LEU A 121 21.09 0.50 7.74
CA LEU A 121 20.22 0.61 6.57
C LEU A 121 20.15 2.05 6.04
N GLY A 122 21.15 2.89 6.32
CA GLY A 122 21.18 4.31 5.93
C GLY A 122 21.23 4.56 4.41
N PHE A 123 21.31 3.51 3.60
CA PHE A 123 21.15 3.55 2.16
C PHE A 123 19.67 3.52 1.71
N ILE A 124 18.75 3.31 2.66
CA ILE A 124 17.30 3.46 2.49
C ILE A 124 16.92 4.81 3.09
N THR A 125 16.27 5.65 2.30
CA THR A 125 15.85 7.00 2.72
C THR A 125 14.40 7.25 2.36
N VAL A 126 13.65 7.98 3.19
CA VAL A 126 12.27 8.35 2.89
C VAL A 126 12.20 9.18 1.61
N TYR A 127 11.24 8.84 0.74
CA TYR A 127 11.00 9.61 -0.47
C TYR A 127 10.20 10.89 -0.17
N ARG A 128 10.91 12.02 -0.13
CA ARG A 128 10.34 13.29 0.37
C ARG A 128 9.54 14.11 -0.63
N ALA A 129 9.55 13.77 -1.92
CA ALA A 129 8.92 14.61 -2.95
C ALA A 129 7.37 14.67 -2.85
N GLY A 130 6.76 13.72 -2.13
CA GLY A 130 5.32 13.68 -1.85
C GLY A 130 4.88 14.30 -0.52
N MET A 131 5.82 14.72 0.34
CA MET A 131 5.48 15.20 1.69
C MET A 131 4.73 16.53 1.65
N GLY A 132 3.73 16.70 2.52
CA GLY A 132 2.89 17.91 2.56
C GLY A 132 1.76 17.92 1.52
N LYS A 133 1.69 16.93 0.63
CA LYS A 133 0.52 16.76 -0.23
C LYS A 133 -0.65 16.26 0.61
N THR A 134 -1.78 16.95 0.51
CA THR A 134 -3.03 16.48 1.11
C THR A 134 -3.68 15.50 0.17
N TRP A 135 -3.87 14.26 0.64
CA TRP A 135 -4.47 13.20 -0.14
C TRP A 135 -5.97 13.10 0.09
N ASP A 136 -6.74 12.93 -0.98
CA ASP A 136 -8.16 12.64 -0.87
C ASP A 136 -8.36 11.17 -0.49
N LEU A 137 -8.63 10.95 0.80
CA LEU A 137 -8.90 9.65 1.41
C LEU A 137 -10.02 8.86 0.73
N PHE A 138 -10.87 9.47 -0.09
CA PHE A 138 -11.95 8.79 -0.80
C PHE A 138 -11.54 8.36 -2.22
N ALA A 139 -10.41 8.83 -2.74
CA ALA A 139 -9.89 8.53 -4.07
C ALA A 139 -8.79 7.44 -4.09
N TRP A 140 -8.44 6.86 -2.94
CA TRP A 140 -7.32 5.91 -2.84
C TRP A 140 -7.42 4.68 -3.77
N GLN A 141 -8.64 4.27 -4.13
CA GLN A 141 -8.88 3.15 -5.03
C GLN A 141 -8.52 3.45 -6.49
N THR A 142 -8.37 4.73 -6.84
CA THR A 142 -8.02 5.18 -8.18
C THR A 142 -6.57 5.66 -8.29
N TRP A 143 -5.81 5.60 -7.20
CA TRP A 143 -4.41 6.03 -7.19
C TRP A 143 -3.58 5.07 -8.03
N ASP A 144 -2.76 5.65 -8.90
CA ASP A 144 -1.71 4.90 -9.56
C ASP A 144 -0.52 4.69 -8.60
N TRP A 145 0.51 4.02 -9.10
CA TRP A 145 1.71 3.78 -8.30
C TRP A 145 2.36 5.09 -7.83
N ASP A 146 2.41 6.11 -8.66
CA ASP A 146 3.11 7.35 -8.33
C ASP A 146 2.32 8.12 -7.25
N ASP A 147 0.98 8.04 -7.27
CA ASP A 147 0.12 8.52 -6.19
C ASP A 147 0.31 7.71 -4.89
N LEU A 148 0.30 6.37 -4.96
CA LEU A 148 0.54 5.49 -3.81
C LEU A 148 1.93 5.70 -3.20
N CYS A 149 2.94 5.90 -4.04
CA CYS A 149 4.31 6.19 -3.63
C CYS A 149 4.56 7.65 -3.27
N ALA A 150 3.59 8.54 -3.50
CA ALA A 150 3.63 9.89 -2.96
C ALA A 150 2.77 10.01 -1.70
N SER A 151 1.99 8.98 -1.36
CA SER A 151 1.09 8.92 -0.21
C SER A 151 1.67 8.04 0.90
N PRO A 152 2.35 8.63 1.89
CA PRO A 152 2.81 7.87 3.04
C PRO A 152 1.65 7.63 4.02
N TRP A 153 1.57 6.40 4.52
CA TRP A 153 0.62 5.98 5.55
C TRP A 153 1.35 5.28 6.68
N GLU A 154 0.67 5.13 7.82
CA GLU A 154 1.10 4.21 8.87
C GLU A 154 1.44 2.85 8.25
N ALA A 155 2.66 2.36 8.45
CA ALA A 155 3.13 1.08 7.92
C ALA A 155 3.18 0.96 6.38
N TRP A 156 3.18 2.09 5.66
CA TRP A 156 3.37 2.17 4.22
C TRP A 156 4.10 3.46 3.85
N VAL A 157 5.43 3.41 3.82
CA VAL A 157 6.24 4.61 3.59
C VAL A 157 7.04 4.46 2.31
N PRO A 158 6.82 5.33 1.31
CA PRO A 158 7.64 5.36 0.11
C PRO A 158 9.09 5.72 0.47
N VAL A 159 10.03 4.94 -0.04
CA VAL A 159 11.47 5.09 0.21
C VAL A 159 12.26 4.97 -1.08
N ARG A 160 13.48 5.51 -1.07
CA ARG A 160 14.52 5.31 -2.06
C ARG A 160 15.64 4.48 -1.50
N VAL A 161 16.03 3.47 -2.26
CA VAL A 161 17.17 2.62 -1.98
C VAL A 161 18.30 3.02 -2.92
N ALA A 162 19.41 3.52 -2.39
CA ALA A 162 20.55 3.98 -3.18
C ALA A 162 21.77 3.08 -2.95
N ALA A 163 22.34 2.53 -4.02
CA ALA A 163 23.57 1.73 -4.00
C ALA A 163 23.62 0.71 -2.83
N PRO A 164 22.68 -0.25 -2.77
CA PRO A 164 22.57 -1.16 -1.65
C PRO A 164 23.87 -1.97 -1.47
N PRO A 165 24.38 -2.12 -0.23
CA PRO A 165 25.55 -2.95 0.04
C PRO A 165 25.27 -4.39 -0.39
N TYR A 166 26.18 -4.98 -1.16
CA TYR A 166 26.01 -6.31 -1.74
C TYR A 166 25.81 -7.39 -0.66
N ASP A 167 26.40 -7.20 0.51
CA ASP A 167 26.33 -8.07 1.68
C ASP A 167 25.04 -7.91 2.52
N LYS A 168 24.27 -6.82 2.32
CA LYS A 168 23.10 -6.50 3.14
C LYS A 168 21.76 -6.85 2.49
N LEU A 169 21.65 -6.73 1.16
CA LEU A 169 20.41 -7.01 0.42
C LEU A 169 20.54 -8.20 -0.54
N ALA A 170 21.36 -9.17 -0.13
CA ALA A 170 21.44 -10.53 -0.66
C ALA A 170 21.33 -10.63 -2.19
N GLY A 171 22.09 -9.84 -2.96
CA GLY A 171 22.07 -9.90 -4.43
C GLY A 171 20.73 -9.56 -5.12
N VAL A 172 19.61 -9.46 -4.40
CA VAL A 172 18.26 -9.21 -4.94
C VAL A 172 18.21 -7.84 -5.61
N LEU A 173 18.94 -6.86 -5.07
CA LEU A 173 19.09 -5.53 -5.64
C LEU A 173 20.44 -5.32 -6.34
N SER A 174 21.16 -6.39 -6.65
CA SER A 174 22.43 -6.27 -7.38
C SER A 174 22.19 -5.63 -8.76
N GLY A 175 23.01 -4.63 -9.09
CA GLY A 175 22.93 -3.93 -10.38
C GLY A 175 21.89 -2.81 -10.43
N ILE A 176 21.21 -2.51 -9.31
CA ILE A 176 20.30 -1.37 -9.20
C ILE A 176 21.06 -0.21 -8.52
N ASP A 177 21.28 0.87 -9.26
CA ASP A 177 21.90 2.09 -8.72
C ASP A 177 20.96 2.79 -7.74
N VAL A 178 19.69 2.92 -8.12
CA VAL A 178 18.60 3.48 -7.31
C VAL A 178 17.31 2.73 -7.60
N ALA A 179 16.56 2.38 -6.56
CA ALA A 179 15.20 1.87 -6.68
C ALA A 179 14.23 2.65 -5.79
N ASP A 180 13.02 2.86 -6.31
CA ASP A 180 11.88 3.25 -5.50
C ASP A 180 11.26 1.98 -4.88
N ALA A 181 10.97 2.04 -3.60
CA ALA A 181 10.41 0.95 -2.83
C ALA A 181 9.40 1.46 -1.81
N ILE A 182 8.72 0.53 -1.16
CA ILE A 182 7.80 0.82 -0.07
C ILE A 182 8.29 0.12 1.18
N LEU A 183 8.64 0.91 2.19
CA LEU A 183 8.92 0.43 3.53
C LEU A 183 7.60 0.06 4.20
N VAL A 184 7.53 -1.18 4.66
CA VAL A 184 6.35 -1.75 5.31
C VAL A 184 6.77 -2.42 6.60
N TRP A 185 5.87 -2.38 7.58
CA TRP A 185 6.01 -3.08 8.85
C TRP A 185 4.63 -3.51 9.35
N GLU A 186 4.61 -4.24 10.47
CA GLU A 186 3.38 -4.59 11.19
C GLU A 186 2.60 -3.33 11.59
N ASN A 187 1.33 -3.28 11.23
CA ASN A 187 0.39 -2.33 11.79
C ASN A 187 -0.43 -3.00 12.90
N SER A 188 -0.96 -2.22 13.83
CA SER A 188 -1.83 -2.72 14.89
C SER A 188 -3.08 -3.37 14.30
N ASN A 189 -3.17 -4.70 14.42
CA ASN A 189 -4.44 -5.43 14.36
C ASN A 189 -5.24 -5.23 15.65
#